data_AF-A0A2E4S494-F1
#
_entry.id   AF-A0A2E4S494-F1
#
_cell.length_a   1.000
_cell.length_b   1.000
_cell.length_c   1.000
_cell.angle_alpha   90.00
_cell.angle_beta   90.00
_cell.angle_gamma   90.00
#
_symmetry.space_group_name_H-M   'P 1'
#
loop_
_entity.id
_entity.type
_entity.pdbx_description
1 polymer ?
#
loop_
_entity_poly.entity_id
_entity_poly.type
_entity_poly.pdbx_seq_one_letter_code
_entity_poly.pdbx_strand_id
1 'polypeptide(L)'
;MKSNDALDARISALENLVSVLILSRVAEWENPSDEMNRIFSIAYEIGMQRVDGSQPGPELAAAGKAFTAIDRMFELMTRFIDELERRTRLHATIQMA
;
A
#
# COMPACT_ATOMS: atom_id res chain seq x y z
N MET A 1 23.28 -15.49 -3.23
CA MET A 1 22.01 -14.87 -2.82
C MET A 1 20.90 -15.88 -3.09
N LYS A 2 20.06 -16.25 -2.11
CA LYS A 2 19.01 -17.25 -2.32
C LYS A 2 17.85 -16.62 -3.10
N SER A 3 17.12 -17.42 -3.88
CA SER A 3 15.98 -16.94 -4.71
C SER A 3 14.93 -16.14 -3.92
N ASN A 4 14.70 -16.52 -2.66
CA ASN A 4 13.79 -15.81 -1.77
C ASN A 4 14.27 -14.39 -1.41
N ASP A 5 15.57 -14.18 -1.22
CA ASP A 5 16.12 -12.86 -0.88
C ASP A 5 15.91 -11.86 -2.03
N ALA A 6 16.04 -12.33 -3.27
CA ALA A 6 15.82 -11.53 -4.46
C ALA A 6 14.33 -11.17 -4.66
N LEU A 7 13.43 -12.07 -4.32
CA LEU A 7 11.99 -11.81 -4.35
C LEU A 7 11.60 -10.78 -3.28
N ASP A 8 12.09 -10.94 -2.05
CA ASP A 8 11.82 -10.03 -0.95
C ASP A 8 12.34 -8.61 -1.28
N ALA A 9 13.53 -8.51 -1.86
CA ALA A 9 14.08 -7.23 -2.33
C ALA A 9 13.22 -6.56 -3.43
N ARG A 10 12.65 -7.35 -4.35
CA ARG A 10 11.75 -6.83 -5.41
C ARG A 10 10.43 -6.36 -4.84
N ILE A 11 9.86 -7.10 -3.88
CA ILE A 11 8.64 -6.70 -3.17
C ILE A 11 8.88 -5.38 -2.46
N SER A 12 9.96 -5.26 -1.68
CA SER A 12 10.29 -4.00 -1.00
C SER A 12 10.57 -2.83 -1.94
N ALA A 13 11.18 -3.07 -3.11
CA ALA A 13 11.35 -2.02 -4.11
C ALA A 13 10.00 -1.53 -4.67
N LEU A 14 9.05 -2.44 -4.89
CA LEU A 14 7.69 -2.10 -5.33
C LEU A 14 6.90 -1.37 -4.23
N GLU A 15 6.97 -1.82 -2.98
CA GLU A 15 6.36 -1.15 -1.81
C GLU A 15 6.83 0.31 -1.74
N ASN A 16 8.14 0.54 -1.87
CA ASN A 16 8.72 1.89 -1.85
C ASN A 16 8.26 2.74 -3.03
N LEU A 17 8.21 2.17 -4.24
CA LEU A 17 7.75 2.90 -5.43
C LEU A 17 6.28 3.33 -5.31
N VAL A 18 5.41 2.42 -4.87
CA VAL A 18 3.99 2.70 -4.65
C VAL A 18 3.82 3.77 -3.58
N SER A 19 4.59 3.69 -2.49
CA SER A 19 4.58 4.70 -1.43
C SER A 19 4.93 6.09 -1.98
N VAL A 20 6.02 6.21 -2.75
CA VAL A 20 6.42 7.48 -3.37
C VAL A 20 5.36 8.01 -4.32
N LEU A 21 4.76 7.16 -5.15
CA LEU A 21 3.72 7.56 -6.09
C LEU A 21 2.48 8.09 -5.38
N ILE A 22 2.01 7.39 -4.35
CA ILE A 22 0.84 7.86 -3.59
C ILE A 22 1.17 9.16 -2.87
N LEU A 23 2.31 9.23 -2.16
CA LEU A 23 2.74 10.45 -1.46
C LEU A 23 2.88 11.65 -2.40
N SER A 24 3.30 11.43 -3.65
CA SER A 24 3.43 12.51 -4.65
C SER A 24 2.10 13.06 -5.14
N ARG A 25 1.00 12.32 -4.99
CA ARG A 25 -0.32 12.66 -5.53
C ARG A 25 -1.40 12.85 -4.48
N VAL A 26 -1.15 12.44 -3.24
CA VAL A 26 -2.14 12.48 -2.15
C VAL A 26 -2.70 13.89 -1.90
N ALA A 27 -1.90 14.93 -2.16
CA ALA A 27 -2.31 16.32 -2.04
C ALA A 27 -3.32 16.76 -3.12
N GLU A 28 -3.40 16.03 -4.23
CA GLU A 28 -4.34 16.28 -5.33
C GLU A 28 -5.68 15.53 -5.12
N TRP A 29 -5.75 14.66 -4.12
CA TRP A 29 -6.94 13.86 -3.85
C TRP A 29 -7.95 14.66 -3.04
N GLU A 30 -9.18 14.73 -3.53
CA GLU A 30 -10.31 15.37 -2.83
C GLU A 30 -10.67 14.62 -1.54
N ASN A 31 -10.71 13.29 -1.61
CA ASN A 31 -10.84 12.43 -0.43
C ASN A 31 -9.74 11.35 -0.45
N PRO A 32 -8.60 11.60 0.21
CA PRO A 32 -7.47 10.68 0.21
C PRO A 32 -7.80 9.29 0.76
N SER A 33 -8.64 9.22 1.79
CA SER A 33 -9.06 7.98 2.43
C SER A 33 -9.86 7.10 1.47
N ASP A 34 -10.82 7.68 0.75
CA ASP A 34 -11.63 6.94 -0.24
C ASP A 34 -10.78 6.44 -1.41
N GLU A 35 -9.89 7.28 -1.95
CA GLU A 35 -9.05 6.90 -3.08
C GLU A 35 -8.05 5.81 -2.69
N MET A 36 -7.50 5.87 -1.48
CA MET A 36 -6.63 4.82 -0.94
C MET A 36 -7.38 3.50 -0.76
N ASN A 37 -8.60 3.54 -0.20
CA ASN A 37 -9.46 2.36 -0.09
C ASN A 37 -9.78 1.75 -1.47
N ARG A 38 -10.03 2.60 -2.48
CA ARG A 38 -10.28 2.16 -3.87
C ARG A 38 -9.07 1.45 -4.46
N ILE A 39 -7.88 2.04 -4.33
CA ILE A 39 -6.63 1.45 -4.82
C ILE A 39 -6.35 0.12 -4.12
N PHE A 40 -6.54 0.06 -2.80
CA PHE A 40 -6.34 -1.16 -2.03
C PHE A 40 -7.31 -2.27 -2.46
N SER A 41 -8.60 -1.97 -2.60
CA SER A 41 -9.60 -2.95 -3.04
C SER A 41 -9.20 -3.62 -4.36
N ILE A 42 -8.76 -2.82 -5.34
CA ILE A 42 -8.29 -3.31 -6.65
C ILE A 42 -7.03 -4.17 -6.47
N ALA A 43 -6.04 -3.70 -5.71
CA ALA A 43 -4.80 -4.44 -5.47
C ALA A 43 -5.07 -5.78 -4.76
N TYR A 44 -5.96 -5.78 -3.77
CA TYR A 44 -6.37 -6.95 -3.01
C TYR A 44 -7.05 -7.99 -3.90
N GLU A 45 -8.00 -7.58 -4.75
CA GLU A 45 -8.64 -8.48 -5.71
C GLU A 45 -7.62 -9.13 -6.66
N ILE A 46 -6.69 -8.33 -7.21
CA ILE A 46 -5.63 -8.84 -8.09
C ILE A 46 -4.72 -9.83 -7.34
N GLY A 47 -4.33 -9.49 -6.12
CA GLY A 47 -3.48 -10.33 -5.29
C GLY A 47 -4.14 -11.66 -4.93
N MET A 48 -5.42 -11.63 -4.55
CA MET A 48 -6.22 -12.82 -4.25
C MET A 48 -6.33 -13.73 -5.48
N GLN A 49 -6.70 -13.18 -6.64
CA GLN A 49 -6.76 -13.94 -7.89
C GLN A 49 -5.41 -14.58 -8.24
N ARG A 50 -4.30 -13.88 -7.95
CA ARG A 50 -2.96 -14.42 -8.22
C ARG A 50 -2.61 -15.57 -7.28
N VAL A 51 -2.98 -15.49 -6.00
CA VAL A 51 -2.80 -16.58 -5.03
C VAL A 51 -3.64 -17.79 -5.44
N ASP A 52 -4.93 -17.59 -5.74
CA ASP A 52 -5.85 -18.67 -6.12
C ASP A 52 -5.44 -19.40 -7.41
N GLY A 53 -4.86 -18.65 -8.37
CA GLY A 53 -4.38 -19.21 -9.63
C GLY A 53 -2.95 -19.79 -9.59
N SER A 54 -2.24 -19.71 -8.46
CA SER A 54 -0.84 -20.11 -8.36
C SER A 54 -0.67 -21.63 -8.18
N GLN A 55 0.34 -22.20 -8.85
CA GLN A 55 0.69 -23.61 -8.63
C GLN A 55 1.37 -23.80 -7.26
N PRO A 56 1.16 -24.96 -6.59
CA PRO A 56 1.83 -25.27 -5.33
C PRO A 56 3.35 -25.19 -5.45
N GLY A 57 4.02 -24.68 -4.41
CA GLY A 57 5.47 -24.56 -4.35
C GLY A 57 5.96 -23.10 -4.43
N PRO A 58 7.07 -22.81 -5.13
CA PRO A 58 7.69 -21.48 -5.12
C PRO A 58 6.79 -20.36 -5.65
N GLU A 59 5.91 -20.67 -6.62
CA GLU A 59 4.98 -19.69 -7.19
C GLU A 59 3.92 -19.26 -6.17
N LEU A 60 3.26 -20.22 -5.52
CA LEU A 60 2.30 -19.93 -4.46
C LEU A 60 2.95 -19.17 -3.28
N ALA A 61 4.17 -19.54 -2.89
CA ALA A 61 4.91 -18.83 -1.85
C ALA A 61 5.21 -17.38 -2.25
N ALA A 62 5.55 -17.13 -3.51
CA ALA A 62 5.80 -15.79 -4.01
C ALA A 62 4.52 -14.95 -4.09
N ALA A 63 3.42 -15.54 -4.57
CA ALA A 63 2.12 -14.89 -4.60
C ALA A 63 1.64 -14.54 -3.18
N GLY A 64 1.78 -15.46 -2.22
CA GLY A 64 1.43 -15.20 -0.82
C GLY A 64 2.24 -14.06 -0.20
N LYS A 65 3.56 -14.00 -0.45
CA LYS A 65 4.40 -12.89 0.01
C LYS A 65 3.99 -11.54 -0.60
N ALA A 66 3.72 -11.51 -1.91
CA ALA A 66 3.24 -10.31 -2.58
C ALA A 66 1.88 -9.87 -2.02
N PHE A 67 0.99 -10.81 -1.71
CA PHE A 67 -0.31 -10.52 -1.12
C PHE A 67 -0.19 -9.91 0.29
N THR A 68 0.65 -10.48 1.16
CA THR A 68 0.93 -9.91 2.48
C THR A 68 1.52 -8.50 2.42
N ALA A 69 2.33 -8.21 1.39
CA ALA A 69 2.86 -6.86 1.18
C ALA A 69 1.76 -5.84 0.86
N ILE A 70 0.70 -6.24 0.15
CA ILE A 70 -0.46 -5.37 -0.12
C ILE A 70 -1.15 -4.97 1.19
N ASP A 71 -1.42 -5.93 2.08
CA ASP A 71 -2.03 -5.65 3.39
C ASP A 71 -1.18 -4.72 4.24
N ARG A 72 0.13 -4.99 4.31
CA ARG A 72 1.07 -4.16 5.07
C ARG A 72 1.14 -2.73 4.52
N MET A 73 1.16 -2.60 3.19
CA MET A 73 1.17 -1.30 2.53
C MET A 73 -0.11 -0.52 2.81
N PHE A 74 -1.27 -1.17 2.78
CA PHE A 74 -2.53 -0.55 3.15
C PHE A 74 -2.49 0.00 4.57
N GLU A 75 -2.07 -0.81 5.53
CA GLU A 75 -1.96 -0.38 6.92
C GLU A 75 -1.05 0.84 7.10
N LEU A 76 0.11 0.85 6.44
CA LEU A 76 1.04 1.99 6.48
C LEU A 76 0.43 3.25 5.86
N MET A 77 -0.24 3.12 4.72
CA MET A 77 -0.85 4.24 4.01
C MET A 77 -2.04 4.82 4.77
N THR A 78 -2.89 3.99 5.36
CA THR A 78 -4.00 4.43 6.23
C THR A 78 -3.49 5.26 7.39
N ARG A 79 -2.47 4.76 8.11
CA ARG A 79 -1.85 5.52 9.22
C ARG A 79 -1.26 6.85 8.76
N PHE A 80 -0.66 6.88 7.57
CA PHE A 80 -0.11 8.11 7.01
C PHE A 80 -1.22 9.13 6.69
N ILE A 81 -2.30 8.70 6.04
CA ILE A 81 -3.43 9.57 5.68
C ILE A 81 -4.13 10.08 6.95
N ASP A 82 -4.38 9.21 7.93
CA ASP A 82 -4.98 9.60 9.22
C ASP A 82 -4.16 10.70 9.91
N GLU A 83 -2.83 10.54 9.93
CA GLU A 83 -1.92 11.52 10.51
C GLU A 83 -1.86 12.82 9.71
N LEU A 84 -1.90 12.74 8.37
CA LEU A 84 -1.96 13.91 7.48
C LEU A 84 -3.23 14.72 7.75
N GLU A 85 -4.40 14.08 7.76
CA GLU A 85 -5.67 14.73 8.06
C GLU A 85 -5.69 15.34 9.46
N ARG A 86 -5.16 14.62 10.46
CA ARG A 86 -5.07 15.12 11.84
C ARG A 86 -4.24 16.40 11.91
N ARG A 87 -3.10 16.47 11.21
CA ARG A 87 -2.25 17.68 11.16
C ARG A 87 -2.92 18.83 10.43
N THR A 88 -3.58 18.56 9.30
CA THR A 88 -4.31 19.58 8.54
C THR A 88 -5.42 20.19 9.38
N ARG A 89 -6.20 19.37 10.10
CA ARG A 89 -7.24 19.84 11.04
C ARG A 89 -6.64 20.70 12.16
N LEU A 90 -5.54 20.26 12.78
CA LEU A 90 -4.88 21.01 13.85
C LEU A 90 -4.39 22.39 13.38
N HIS A 91 -3.78 22.46 12.20
CA HIS A 91 -3.32 23.73 11.62
C HIS A 91 -4.48 24.69 11.34
N ALA A 92 -5.59 24.20 10.80
CA ALA A 92 -6.77 25.02 10.55
C ALA A 92 -7.33 25.62 11.86
N THR A 93 -7.39 24.83 12.93
CA THR A 93 -7.85 25.31 14.26
C THR A 93 -6.95 26.42 14.82
N ILE A 94 -5.63 26.30 14.69
CA ILE A 94 -4.68 27.31 15.17
C ILE A 94 -4.82 28.63 14.39
N GLN A 95 -5.11 28.57 13.08
CA GLN A 95 -5.26 29.78 12.26
C GLN A 95 -6.55 30.55 12.51
N MET A 96 -7.56 29.92 13.13
CA MET A 96 -8.86 30.54 13.45
C MET A 96 -8.96 31.07 14.89
N ALA A 97 -7.96 30.80 15.73
CA ALA A 97 -7.87 31.23 17.14
C ALA A 97 -7.02 32.49 17.28
#